data_AF-D4LV22-F1
#
_entry.id   AF-D4LV22-F1
#
_cell.length_a   1.000
_cell.length_b   1.000
_cell.length_c   1.000
_cell.angle_alpha   90.00
_cell.angle_beta   90.00
_cell.angle_gamma   90.00
#
_symmetry.space_group_name_H-M   'P 1'
#
loop_
_entity.id
_entity.type
_entity.pdbx_description
1 polymer ?
#
loop_
_entity_poly.entity_id
_entity_poly.type
_entity_poly.pdbx_seq_one_letter_code
_entity_poly.pdbx_strand_id
1 'polypeptide(L)'
;MIYSGGIEHTITEMDCGAYVYRVIPIYLADKKADTVLKRLEEKQKNGEIFTEEDFAQLALTPLMSSGKSRKDVILESLKLSKTEKSITAEKTMAMLYTLADKFLEGKDLEKVKEVVAMTRIGQMIFDDGVVRGREEGREEGMIGGTIKTCKKFKLSREEATKNIIEEFSLSNEEAEKYMELYW
;
A
#
# COMPACT_ATOMS: atom_id res chain seq x y z
N MET A 1 -7.24 -1.07 26.28
CA MET A 1 -6.81 -1.99 25.18
C MET A 1 -7.76 -1.79 24.01
N ILE A 2 -7.31 -1.86 22.76
CA ILE A 2 -8.18 -1.71 21.58
C ILE A 2 -8.31 -3.06 20.90
N TYR A 3 -9.54 -3.49 20.65
CA TYR A 3 -9.86 -4.75 19.99
C TYR A 3 -10.43 -4.49 18.58
N SER A 4 -9.97 -5.27 17.62
CA SER A 4 -10.37 -5.23 16.21
C SER A 4 -10.61 -6.65 15.70
N GLY A 5 -11.02 -6.80 14.43
CA GLY A 5 -11.20 -8.13 13.82
C GLY A 5 -12.46 -8.87 14.27
N GLY A 6 -13.50 -8.13 14.70
CA GLY A 6 -14.77 -8.72 15.13
C GLY A 6 -14.78 -9.23 16.58
N ILE A 7 -13.77 -8.89 17.38
CA ILE A 7 -13.79 -9.16 18.83
C ILE A 7 -14.77 -8.19 19.49
N GLU A 8 -15.78 -8.74 20.15
CA GLU A 8 -16.86 -7.98 20.81
C GLU A 8 -16.73 -8.01 22.34
N HIS A 9 -16.16 -9.09 22.91
CA HIS A 9 -16.05 -9.27 24.35
C HIS A 9 -14.73 -9.94 24.74
N THR A 10 -14.12 -9.45 25.83
CA THR A 10 -12.90 -10.00 26.42
C THR A 10 -12.94 -9.88 27.94
N ILE A 11 -12.09 -10.66 28.61
CA ILE A 11 -11.86 -10.54 30.06
C ILE A 11 -11.11 -9.23 30.31
N THR A 12 -11.69 -8.38 31.15
CA THR A 12 -11.18 -7.02 31.45
C THR A 12 -10.61 -6.87 32.84
N GLU A 13 -10.75 -7.91 33.66
CA GLU A 13 -10.31 -7.92 35.06
C GLU A 13 -9.45 -9.16 35.32
N MET A 14 -8.34 -8.95 36.01
CA MET A 14 -7.46 -10.02 36.49
C MET A 14 -7.16 -9.80 37.96
N ASP A 15 -7.70 -10.69 38.79
CA ASP A 15 -7.45 -10.72 40.22
C ASP A 15 -6.17 -11.51 40.52
N CYS A 16 -5.19 -10.86 41.12
CA CYS A 16 -3.91 -11.42 41.53
C CYS A 16 -3.78 -11.52 43.07
N GLY A 17 -4.91 -11.49 43.79
CA GLY A 17 -4.99 -11.53 45.24
C GLY A 17 -4.69 -10.18 45.89
N ALA A 18 -3.44 -9.74 45.85
CA ALA A 18 -3.04 -8.44 46.44
C ALA A 18 -3.42 -7.23 45.55
N TYR A 19 -3.61 -7.47 44.25
CA TYR A 19 -3.93 -6.45 43.26
C TYR A 19 -5.00 -6.97 42.30
N VAL A 20 -5.90 -6.08 41.88
CA VAL A 20 -6.85 -6.32 40.80
C VAL A 20 -6.49 -5.40 39.64
N TYR A 21 -6.12 -5.99 38.51
CA TYR A 21 -5.86 -5.25 37.28
C TYR A 21 -7.16 -5.13 36.50
N ARG A 22 -7.51 -3.89 36.11
CA ARG A 22 -8.70 -3.58 35.30
C ARG A 22 -8.28 -2.82 34.05
N VAL A 23 -8.71 -3.30 32.89
CA VAL A 23 -8.55 -2.61 31.62
C VAL A 23 -9.89 -2.13 31.10
N ILE A 24 -9.93 -0.94 30.50
CA ILE A 24 -11.09 -0.46 29.76
C ILE A 24 -10.88 -0.84 28.28
N PRO A 25 -11.65 -1.80 27.74
CA PRO A 25 -11.55 -2.21 26.36
C PRO A 25 -12.28 -1.21 25.45
N ILE A 26 -11.74 -0.99 24.26
CA ILE A 26 -12.44 -0.31 23.16
C ILE A 26 -12.62 -1.33 22.05
N TYR A 27 -13.85 -1.76 21.81
CA TYR A 27 -14.18 -2.68 20.72
C TYR A 27 -14.55 -1.87 19.48
N LEU A 28 -13.80 -2.05 18.39
CA LEU A 28 -14.15 -1.39 17.13
C LEU A 28 -15.43 -1.97 16.53
N ALA A 29 -15.76 -3.24 16.81
CA ALA A 29 -17.02 -3.87 16.41
C ALA A 29 -18.26 -3.11 16.95
N ASP A 30 -18.17 -2.53 18.15
CA ASP A 30 -19.26 -1.75 18.76
C ASP A 30 -19.46 -0.38 18.09
N LYS A 31 -18.48 0.08 17.31
CA LYS A 31 -18.59 1.32 16.55
C LYS A 31 -19.26 1.03 15.21
N LYS A 32 -20.10 1.97 14.74
CA LYS A 32 -20.85 1.85 13.49
C LYS A 32 -20.18 2.64 12.37
N ALA A 33 -19.66 1.95 11.37
CA ALA A 33 -19.11 2.57 10.16
C ALA A 33 -20.18 3.43 9.47
N ASP A 34 -21.42 2.95 9.43
CA ASP A 34 -22.53 3.62 8.75
C ASP A 34 -22.77 5.04 9.28
N THR A 35 -22.58 5.25 10.59
CA THR A 35 -22.72 6.56 11.23
C THR A 35 -21.58 7.50 10.84
N VAL A 36 -20.34 6.97 10.78
CA VAL A 36 -19.16 7.74 10.37
C VAL A 36 -19.31 8.15 8.89
N LEU A 37 -19.63 7.20 8.01
CA LEU A 37 -19.78 7.44 6.58
C LEU A 37 -20.87 8.47 6.30
N LYS A 38 -22.05 8.31 6.89
CA LYS A 38 -23.16 9.25 6.71
C LYS A 38 -22.81 10.67 7.15
N ARG A 39 -22.17 10.81 8.32
CA ARG A 39 -21.73 12.12 8.85
C ARG A 39 -20.73 12.79 7.91
N LEU A 40 -19.78 12.03 7.36
CA LEU A 40 -18.75 12.57 6.47
C LEU A 40 -19.30 12.86 5.07
N GLU A 41 -20.25 12.08 4.57
CA GLU A 41 -21.00 12.41 3.34
C GLU A 41 -21.78 13.72 3.49
N GLU A 42 -22.43 13.95 4.64
CA GLU A 42 -23.15 15.19 4.93
C GLU A 42 -22.19 16.38 4.98
N LYS A 43 -21.07 16.26 5.70
CA LYS A 43 -20.01 17.29 5.71
C LYS A 43 -19.51 17.63 4.30
N GLN A 44 -19.22 16.60 3.50
CA GLN A 44 -18.75 16.79 2.12
C GLN A 44 -19.79 17.51 1.27
N LYS A 45 -21.07 17.15 1.38
CA LYS A 45 -22.18 17.83 0.66
C LYS A 45 -22.33 19.29 1.09
N ASN A 46 -22.05 19.59 2.36
CA ASN A 46 -22.07 20.96 2.89
C ASN A 46 -20.81 21.77 2.55
N GLY A 47 -19.80 21.17 1.90
CA GLY A 47 -18.52 21.83 1.62
C GLY A 47 -17.64 22.04 2.86
N GLU A 48 -17.88 21.28 3.92
CA GLU A 48 -17.09 21.34 5.15
C GLU A 48 -15.76 20.57 4.99
N ILE A 49 -14.67 21.15 5.51
CA ILE A 49 -13.35 20.52 5.50
C ILE A 49 -13.29 19.39 6.55
N PHE A 50 -12.72 18.25 6.17
CA PHE A 50 -12.53 17.13 7.09
C PHE A 50 -11.37 17.39 8.05
N THR A 51 -11.59 17.08 9.32
CA THR A 51 -10.54 17.17 10.35
C THR A 51 -9.63 15.93 10.33
N GLU A 52 -8.50 15.97 11.02
CA GLU A 52 -7.67 14.76 11.19
C GLU A 52 -8.44 13.64 11.91
N GLU A 53 -9.32 13.98 12.84
CA GLU A 53 -10.18 13.01 13.52
C GLU A 53 -11.18 12.36 12.54
N ASP A 54 -11.73 13.14 11.61
CA ASP A 54 -12.61 12.63 10.57
C ASP A 54 -11.89 11.57 9.72
N PHE A 55 -10.66 11.85 9.31
CA PHE A 55 -9.82 10.89 8.58
C PHE A 55 -9.43 9.67 9.42
N ALA A 56 -9.08 9.85 10.69
CA ALA A 56 -8.76 8.74 11.59
C ALA A 56 -9.97 7.81 11.77
N GLN A 57 -11.17 8.36 11.97
CA GLN A 57 -12.40 7.58 12.04
C GLN A 57 -12.70 6.87 10.71
N LEU A 58 -12.53 7.57 9.59
CA LEU A 58 -12.72 7.02 8.24
C LEU A 58 -11.79 5.83 7.98
N ALA A 59 -10.51 5.93 8.34
CA ALA A 59 -9.52 4.86 8.18
C ALA A 59 -9.87 3.59 8.97
N LEU A 60 -10.59 3.73 10.08
CA LEU A 60 -10.98 2.63 10.97
C LEU A 60 -12.31 1.97 10.57
N THR A 61 -13.09 2.57 9.68
CA THR A 61 -14.41 2.04 9.26
C THR A 61 -14.39 0.57 8.78
N PRO A 62 -13.35 0.02 8.12
CA PRO A 62 -13.38 -1.39 7.72
C PRO A 62 -13.31 -2.38 8.90
N LEU A 63 -12.90 -1.89 10.08
CA LEU A 63 -12.80 -2.64 11.33
C LEU A 63 -14.05 -2.50 12.21
N MET A 64 -14.98 -1.62 11.82
CA MET A 64 -16.23 -1.34 12.54
C MET A 64 -17.38 -2.23 12.06
N SER A 65 -18.48 -2.25 12.81
CA SER A 65 -19.72 -2.89 12.33
C SER A 65 -20.42 -2.03 11.28
N SER A 66 -21.08 -2.68 10.33
CA SER A 66 -21.86 -2.04 9.26
C SER A 66 -22.96 -2.98 8.78
N GLY A 67 -24.08 -2.42 8.35
CA GLY A 67 -25.08 -3.18 7.59
C GLY A 67 -24.65 -3.48 6.15
N LYS A 68 -23.59 -2.84 5.65
CA LYS A 68 -23.03 -3.03 4.31
C LYS A 68 -21.93 -4.09 4.32
N SER A 69 -21.59 -4.60 3.14
CA SER A 69 -20.41 -5.47 3.01
C SER A 69 -19.14 -4.70 3.32
N ARG A 70 -18.11 -5.36 3.85
CA ARG A 70 -16.82 -4.72 4.16
C ARG A 70 -16.20 -4.07 2.92
N LYS A 71 -16.40 -4.68 1.73
CA LYS A 71 -16.00 -4.08 0.46
C LYS A 71 -16.67 -2.73 0.23
N ASP A 72 -17.98 -2.65 0.39
CA ASP A 72 -18.73 -1.42 0.11
C ASP A 72 -18.34 -0.32 1.09
N VAL A 73 -18.13 -0.66 2.37
CA VAL A 73 -17.57 0.25 3.38
C VAL A 73 -16.21 0.80 2.96
N ILE A 74 -15.30 -0.06 2.49
CA ILE A 74 -13.97 0.36 2.01
C ILE A 74 -14.09 1.27 0.79
N LEU A 75 -14.91 0.90 -0.20
CA LEU A 75 -15.08 1.67 -1.43
C LEU A 75 -15.69 3.05 -1.16
N GLU A 76 -16.68 3.14 -0.27
CA GLU A 76 -17.25 4.43 0.16
C GLU A 76 -16.22 5.27 0.92
N SER A 77 -15.44 4.65 1.79
CA SER A 77 -14.40 5.33 2.54
C SER A 77 -13.31 5.91 1.63
N LEU A 78 -12.90 5.15 0.62
CA LEU A 78 -11.94 5.61 -0.39
C LEU A 78 -12.49 6.80 -1.17
N LYS A 79 -13.76 6.76 -1.57
CA LYS A 79 -14.42 7.89 -2.26
C LYS A 79 -14.44 9.16 -1.40
N LEU A 80 -14.76 9.04 -0.11
CA LEU A 80 -14.76 10.17 0.83
C LEU A 80 -13.35 10.71 1.08
N SER A 81 -12.33 9.85 1.12
CA SER A 81 -10.95 10.29 1.29
C SER A 81 -10.38 10.99 0.05
N LYS A 82 -10.86 10.65 -1.16
CA LYS A 82 -10.35 11.16 -2.44
C LYS A 82 -10.59 12.66 -2.64
N THR A 83 -11.58 13.25 -1.97
CA THR A 83 -11.94 14.66 -2.21
C THR A 83 -10.95 15.67 -1.67
N GLU A 84 -10.07 15.27 -0.76
CA GLU A 84 -9.13 16.18 -0.10
C GLU A 84 -7.69 15.93 -0.56
N LYS A 85 -6.96 17.02 -0.82
CA LYS A 85 -5.54 16.99 -1.22
C LYS A 85 -4.65 17.22 0.00
N SER A 86 -4.80 16.38 1.02
CA SER A 86 -3.99 16.46 2.25
C SER A 86 -3.18 15.18 2.45
N ILE A 87 -2.02 15.31 3.10
CA ILE A 87 -1.20 14.15 3.47
C ILE A 87 -1.96 13.17 4.38
N THR A 88 -2.88 13.68 5.19
CA THR A 88 -3.74 12.87 6.08
C THR A 88 -4.76 12.05 5.27
N ALA A 89 -5.31 12.62 4.20
CA ALA A 89 -6.17 11.89 3.27
C ALA A 89 -5.40 10.78 2.54
N GLU A 90 -4.16 11.04 2.10
CA GLU A 90 -3.30 10.05 1.46
C GLU A 90 -2.93 8.90 2.41
N LYS A 91 -2.57 9.21 3.65
CA LYS A 91 -2.34 8.19 4.71
C LYS A 91 -3.59 7.35 4.96
N THR A 92 -4.76 7.99 4.98
CA THR A 92 -6.05 7.31 5.12
C THR A 92 -6.31 6.36 3.95
N MET A 93 -6.07 6.80 2.71
CA MET A 93 -6.18 5.95 1.53
C MET A 93 -5.25 4.73 1.61
N ALA A 94 -4.00 4.91 2.02
CA ALA A 94 -3.05 3.81 2.19
C ALA A 94 -3.50 2.81 3.25
N MET A 95 -4.02 3.29 4.39
CA MET A 95 -4.60 2.42 5.42
C MET A 95 -5.81 1.64 4.89
N LEU A 96 -6.74 2.32 4.19
CA LEU A 96 -7.92 1.70 3.60
C LEU A 96 -7.54 0.63 2.56
N TYR A 97 -6.54 0.91 1.72
CA TYR A 97 -6.01 -0.06 0.76
C TYR A 97 -5.38 -1.27 1.46
N THR A 98 -4.61 -1.04 2.53
CA THR A 98 -4.00 -2.13 3.32
C THR A 98 -5.06 -3.02 3.96
N LEU A 99 -6.14 -2.43 4.48
CA LEU A 99 -7.28 -3.19 5.02
C LEU A 99 -8.05 -3.90 3.90
N ALA A 100 -8.14 -3.32 2.70
CA ALA A 100 -8.71 -3.99 1.54
C ALA A 100 -7.90 -5.23 1.16
N ASP A 101 -6.58 -5.10 1.03
CA ASP A 101 -5.67 -6.21 0.73
C ASP A 101 -5.76 -7.32 1.79
N LYS A 102 -5.91 -6.95 3.07
CA LYS A 102 -6.07 -7.91 4.17
C LYS A 102 -7.40 -8.68 4.11
N PHE A 103 -8.50 -8.03 3.72
CA PHE A 103 -9.85 -8.57 3.92
C PHE A 103 -10.57 -8.97 2.62
N LEU A 104 -10.13 -8.49 1.47
CA LEU A 104 -10.76 -8.72 0.18
C LEU A 104 -9.81 -9.52 -0.71
N GLU A 105 -10.40 -10.34 -1.59
CA GLU A 105 -9.65 -11.16 -2.53
C GLU A 105 -10.30 -11.10 -3.92
N GLY A 106 -9.53 -11.52 -4.94
CA GLY A 106 -9.99 -11.62 -6.32
C GLY A 106 -10.65 -10.35 -6.83
N LYS A 107 -11.86 -10.48 -7.39
CA LYS A 107 -12.59 -9.38 -8.05
C LYS A 107 -12.93 -8.22 -7.12
N ASP A 108 -13.05 -8.46 -5.83
CA ASP A 108 -13.40 -7.42 -4.87
C ASP A 108 -12.18 -6.54 -4.55
N LEU A 109 -10.99 -7.13 -4.46
CA LEU A 109 -9.74 -6.38 -4.33
C LEU A 109 -9.39 -5.63 -5.63
N GLU A 110 -9.62 -6.24 -6.80
CA GLU A 110 -9.37 -5.58 -8.09
C GLU A 110 -10.18 -4.28 -8.25
N LYS A 111 -11.45 -4.27 -7.83
CA LYS A 111 -12.25 -3.03 -7.82
C LYS A 111 -11.66 -1.95 -6.93
N VAL A 112 -11.06 -2.33 -5.80
CA VAL A 112 -10.39 -1.37 -4.92
C VAL A 112 -9.12 -0.84 -5.58
N LYS A 113 -8.33 -1.69 -6.24
CA LYS A 113 -7.15 -1.28 -7.01
C LYS A 113 -7.51 -0.28 -8.10
N GLU A 114 -8.60 -0.51 -8.84
CA GLU A 114 -9.09 0.43 -9.86
C GLU A 114 -9.38 1.81 -9.26
N VAL A 115 -10.05 1.88 -8.10
CA VAL A 115 -10.33 3.15 -7.42
C VAL A 115 -9.05 3.85 -6.99
N VAL A 116 -8.12 3.12 -6.39
CA VAL A 116 -6.83 3.65 -5.90
C VAL A 116 -5.95 4.11 -7.06
N ALA A 117 -5.93 3.39 -8.19
CA ALA A 117 -5.20 3.80 -9.39
C ALA A 117 -5.64 5.18 -9.91
N MET A 118 -6.91 5.55 -9.73
CA MET A 118 -7.45 6.86 -10.11
C MET A 118 -7.20 7.97 -9.06
N THR A 119 -6.37 7.74 -8.06
CA THR A 119 -6.03 8.73 -7.02
C THR A 119 -4.67 9.38 -7.27
N ARG A 120 -4.37 10.48 -6.58
CA ARG A 120 -3.07 11.13 -6.67
C ARG A 120 -1.93 10.20 -6.20
N ILE A 121 -2.13 9.47 -5.11
CA ILE A 121 -1.13 8.52 -4.60
C ILE A 121 -0.92 7.36 -5.59
N GLY A 122 -2.00 6.86 -6.21
CA GLY A 122 -1.91 5.85 -7.26
C GLY A 122 -1.11 6.33 -8.48
N GLN A 123 -1.36 7.58 -8.92
CA GLN A 123 -0.60 8.18 -10.01
C GLN A 123 0.88 8.37 -9.64
N MET A 124 1.18 8.83 -8.42
CA MET A 124 2.56 9.00 -7.96
C MET A 124 3.32 7.67 -7.95
N ILE A 125 2.70 6.60 -7.43
CA ILE A 125 3.30 5.25 -7.45
C ILE A 125 3.57 4.79 -8.88
N PHE A 126 2.64 5.04 -9.80
CA PHE A 126 2.82 4.69 -11.21
C PHE A 126 3.96 5.49 -11.86
N ASP A 127 3.99 6.80 -11.64
CA ASP A 127 5.01 7.70 -12.20
C ASP A 127 6.41 7.34 -11.69
N ASP A 128 6.57 7.11 -10.39
CA ASP A 128 7.82 6.64 -9.77
C ASP A 128 8.25 5.29 -10.36
N GLY A 129 7.29 4.39 -10.59
CA GLY A 129 7.53 3.11 -11.26
C GLY A 129 8.03 3.27 -12.69
N VAL A 130 7.47 4.22 -13.46
CA VAL A 130 7.91 4.53 -14.83
C VAL A 130 9.32 5.12 -14.84
N VAL A 131 9.63 6.04 -13.92
CA VAL A 131 10.97 6.65 -13.81
C VAL A 131 12.01 5.58 -13.52
N ARG A 132 11.79 4.79 -12.47
CA ARG A 132 12.69 3.69 -12.10
C ARG A 132 12.85 2.67 -13.23
N GLY A 133 11.75 2.27 -13.87
CA GLY A 133 11.81 1.34 -15.00
C GLY A 133 12.58 1.88 -16.21
N ARG A 134 12.58 3.20 -16.44
CA ARG A 134 13.41 3.83 -17.48
C ARG A 134 14.89 3.87 -17.11
N GLU A 135 15.20 4.10 -15.84
CA GLU A 135 16.58 4.08 -15.33
C GLU A 135 17.16 2.66 -15.43
N GLU A 136 16.44 1.67 -14.88
CA GLU A 136 16.81 0.25 -14.96
C GLU A 136 16.96 -0.20 -16.42
N GLY A 137 15.99 0.13 -17.29
CA GLY A 137 16.05 -0.23 -18.71
C GLY A 137 17.19 0.46 -19.48
N ARG A 138 17.60 1.66 -19.07
CA ARG A 138 18.76 2.35 -19.66
C ARG A 138 20.06 1.66 -19.25
N GLU A 139 20.19 1.31 -17.98
CA GLU A 139 21.34 0.59 -17.45
C GLU A 139 21.49 -0.80 -18.09
N GLU A 140 20.42 -1.60 -18.11
CA GLU A 140 20.36 -2.90 -18.78
C GLU A 140 20.69 -2.77 -20.27
N GLY A 141 20.18 -1.72 -20.94
CA GLY A 141 20.51 -1.43 -22.33
C GLY A 141 21.99 -1.11 -22.58
N MET A 142 22.65 -0.39 -21.66
CA MET A 142 24.08 -0.10 -21.75
C MET A 142 24.92 -1.37 -21.53
N ILE A 143 24.61 -2.16 -20.50
CA ILE A 143 25.29 -3.43 -20.20
C ILE A 143 25.17 -4.40 -21.38
N GLY A 144 23.95 -4.61 -21.88
CA GLY A 144 23.70 -5.45 -23.06
C GLY A 144 24.37 -4.92 -24.32
N GLY A 145 24.50 -3.60 -24.46
CA GLY A 145 25.27 -2.95 -25.52
C GLY A 145 26.77 -3.23 -25.44
N THR A 146 27.36 -3.15 -24.24
CA THR A 146 28.77 -3.49 -23.99
C THR A 146 29.03 -4.96 -24.29
N ILE A 147 28.19 -5.87 -23.81
CA ILE A 147 28.28 -7.31 -24.09
C ILE A 147 28.27 -7.59 -25.61
N LYS A 148 27.28 -7.05 -26.33
CA LYS A 148 27.20 -7.22 -27.80
C LYS A 148 28.42 -6.65 -28.52
N THR A 149 28.96 -5.55 -28.03
CA THR A 149 30.17 -4.93 -28.56
C THR A 149 31.37 -5.84 -28.34
N CYS A 150 31.55 -6.39 -27.13
CA CYS A 150 32.59 -7.37 -26.83
C CYS A 150 32.50 -8.60 -27.74
N LYS A 151 31.29 -9.14 -27.94
CA LYS A 151 31.05 -10.26 -28.86
C LYS A 151 31.41 -9.91 -30.31
N LYS A 152 31.05 -8.71 -30.78
CA LYS A 152 31.37 -8.22 -32.13
C LYS A 152 32.88 -8.09 -32.36
N PHE A 153 33.62 -7.65 -31.34
CA PHE A 153 35.08 -7.57 -31.37
C PHE A 153 35.78 -8.89 -31.06
N LYS A 154 35.03 -9.99 -30.89
CA LYS A 154 35.53 -11.35 -30.61
C LYS A 154 36.33 -11.45 -29.32
N LEU A 155 35.98 -10.65 -28.31
CA LEU A 155 36.49 -10.87 -26.95
C LEU A 155 35.92 -12.19 -26.40
N SER A 156 36.65 -12.80 -25.46
CA SER A 156 36.17 -13.97 -24.73
C SER A 156 35.04 -13.60 -23.77
N ARG A 157 34.25 -14.60 -23.38
CA ARG A 157 33.18 -14.45 -22.39
C ARG A 157 33.74 -13.90 -21.07
N GLU A 158 34.89 -14.42 -20.63
CA GLU A 158 35.57 -14.02 -19.39
C GLU A 158 35.98 -12.54 -19.41
N GLU A 159 36.55 -12.07 -20.53
CA GLU A 159 36.93 -10.66 -20.69
C GLU A 159 35.70 -9.74 -20.72
N ALA A 160 34.62 -10.16 -21.37
CA ALA A 160 33.37 -9.40 -21.39
C ALA A 160 32.72 -9.32 -20.00
N THR A 161 32.69 -10.43 -19.26
CA THR A 161 32.20 -10.47 -17.87
C THR A 161 33.02 -9.51 -16.99
N LYS A 162 34.35 -9.54 -17.11
CA LYS A 162 35.22 -8.63 -16.37
C LYS A 162 34.95 -7.16 -16.73
N ASN A 163 34.79 -6.85 -18.01
CA ASN A 163 34.52 -5.48 -18.46
C ASN A 163 33.21 -4.94 -17.88
N ILE A 164 32.12 -5.71 -17.89
CA ILE A 164 30.84 -5.23 -17.34
C ILE A 164 30.86 -5.12 -15.81
N ILE A 165 31.61 -5.98 -15.11
CA ILE A 165 31.81 -5.86 -13.66
C ILE A 165 32.53 -4.55 -13.34
N GLU A 166 33.62 -4.25 -14.05
CA GLU A 166 34.42 -3.05 -13.82
C GLU A 166 33.68 -1.77 -14.24
N GLU A 167 33.05 -1.77 -15.42
CA GLU A 167 32.41 -0.58 -15.99
C GLU A 167 31.10 -0.21 -15.27
N PHE A 168 30.32 -1.20 -14.83
CA PHE A 168 29.02 -0.99 -14.19
C PHE A 168 29.02 -1.31 -12.69
N SER A 169 30.19 -1.61 -12.11
CA SER A 169 30.32 -1.93 -10.67
C SER A 169 29.41 -3.08 -10.20
N LEU A 170 29.16 -4.06 -11.08
CA LEU A 170 28.27 -5.20 -10.81
C LEU A 170 28.94 -6.23 -9.90
N SER A 171 28.14 -6.98 -9.15
CA SER A 171 28.61 -8.23 -8.54
C SER A 171 28.81 -9.32 -9.60
N ASN A 172 29.60 -10.35 -9.27
CA ASN A 172 29.77 -11.52 -10.16
C ASN A 172 28.43 -12.20 -10.49
N GLU A 173 27.50 -12.28 -9.53
CA GLU A 173 26.19 -12.89 -9.77
C GLU A 173 25.33 -12.08 -10.74
N GLU A 174 25.36 -10.75 -10.64
CA GLU A 174 24.61 -9.87 -11.54
C GLU A 174 25.20 -9.88 -12.95
N ALA A 175 26.53 -9.81 -13.05
CA ALA A 175 27.21 -9.91 -14.34
C ALA A 175 26.89 -11.23 -15.04
N GLU A 176 26.88 -12.36 -14.33
CA GLU A 176 26.58 -13.66 -14.92
C GLU A 176 25.15 -13.73 -15.47
N LYS A 177 24.16 -13.15 -14.77
CA LYS A 177 22.78 -13.04 -15.29
C LYS A 177 22.73 -12.27 -16.60
N TYR A 178 23.42 -11.12 -16.69
CA TYR A 178 23.48 -10.35 -17.93
C TYR A 178 24.19 -11.10 -19.05
N MET A 179 25.24 -11.86 -18.73
CA MET A 179 25.94 -12.71 -19.70
C MET A 179 25.04 -13.85 -20.21
N GLU A 180 24.23 -14.48 -19.36
CA GLU A 180 23.25 -15.48 -19.81
C GLU A 180 22.18 -14.90 -20.73
N LEU A 181 21.76 -13.65 -20.49
CA LEU A 181 20.73 -12.96 -21.28
C LEU A 181 21.24 -12.44 -22.63
N TYR A 182 22.48 -11.93 -22.68
CA TYR A 182 22.94 -11.09 -23.80
C TYR A 182 24.18 -11.59 -24.56
N TRP A 183 24.96 -12.55 -24.02
CA TRP A 183 26.19 -13.07 -24.66
C TRP A 183 25.91 -14.03 -25.81
#